data_AF-A0A4R3FHD4-F1
#
_entry.id   AF-A0A4R3FHD4-F1
#
_cell.length_a   1.000
_cell.length_b   1.000
_cell.length_c   1.000
_cell.angle_alpha   90.00
_cell.angle_beta   90.00
_cell.angle_gamma   90.00
#
_symmetry.space_group_name_H-M   'P 1'
#
loop_
_entity.id
_entity.type
_entity.pdbx_description
1 polymer ?
#
loop_
_entity_poly.entity_id
_entity_poly.type
_entity_poly.pdbx_seq_one_letter_code
_entity_poly.pdbx_strand_id
1 'polypeptide(L)'
;MTQADDSRLFFGDRIPDLFLPELRKWSRQKHGGYYFTLSEINLFRVVALSYADAARPSVTLVYRVLCALIDEDAALNSSPARKPSLTTFRRIVKSLPEEFVRYMRFGRLRRVTTFDLLFSAAEVLEIAFK
;
A
#
# COMPACT_ATOMS: atom_id res chain seq x y z
N MET A 1 -22.90 -14.49 -20.97
CA MET A 1 -21.46 -14.66 -20.71
C MET A 1 -20.76 -13.35 -21.03
N THR A 2 -20.42 -12.59 -19.99
CA THR A 2 -19.31 -11.63 -19.97
C THR A 2 -19.03 -11.38 -18.51
N GLN A 3 -18.17 -12.25 -17.97
CA GLN A 3 -17.50 -12.13 -16.70
C GLN A 3 -16.66 -10.84 -16.77
N ALA A 4 -17.18 -9.76 -16.19
CA ALA A 4 -16.40 -8.54 -15.97
C ALA A 4 -15.45 -8.84 -14.80
N ASP A 5 -14.33 -9.45 -15.18
CA ASP A 5 -13.25 -9.91 -14.35
C ASP A 5 -12.47 -8.72 -13.75
N ASP A 6 -12.19 -8.83 -12.46
CA ASP A 6 -11.00 -8.34 -11.78
C ASP A 6 -10.47 -6.94 -12.11
N SER A 7 -11.00 -5.91 -11.44
CA SER A 7 -10.23 -4.69 -11.13
C SER A 7 -11.01 -3.66 -10.30
N ARG A 8 -11.94 -4.10 -9.43
CA ARG A 8 -12.25 -3.28 -8.26
C ARG A 8 -11.05 -3.37 -7.34
N LEU A 9 -10.04 -2.54 -7.61
CA LEU A 9 -9.04 -2.15 -6.63
C LEU A 9 -9.83 -1.84 -5.35
N PHE A 10 -9.79 -2.75 -4.38
CA PHE A 10 -10.49 -2.64 -3.11
C PHE A 10 -9.81 -1.55 -2.25
N PHE A 11 -9.76 -0.31 -2.74
CA PHE A 11 -9.50 0.91 -1.97
C PHE A 11 -10.73 1.20 -1.08
N GLY A 12 -11.12 0.26 -0.24
CA GLY A 12 -12.41 0.26 0.46
C GLY A 12 -12.34 0.61 1.93
N ASP A 13 -11.17 0.43 2.57
CA ASP A 13 -11.04 0.69 4.00
C ASP A 13 -10.58 2.13 4.23
N ARG A 14 -11.53 2.95 4.69
CA ARG A 14 -11.25 4.31 5.16
C ARG A 14 -10.14 4.25 6.21
N ILE A 15 -9.11 5.07 6.05
CA ILE A 15 -8.05 5.23 7.05
C ILE A 15 -8.72 5.61 8.39
N PRO A 16 -8.54 4.81 9.46
CA PRO A 16 -9.14 5.11 10.75
C PRO A 16 -8.63 6.44 11.30
N ASP A 17 -9.53 7.24 11.89
CA ASP A 17 -9.21 8.58 12.40
C ASP A 17 -8.08 8.57 13.43
N LEU A 18 -7.93 7.46 14.16
CA LEU A 18 -6.89 7.27 15.17
C LEU A 18 -5.46 7.34 14.60
N PHE A 19 -5.26 6.99 13.32
CA PHE A 19 -3.95 7.03 12.66
C PHE A 19 -3.67 8.36 11.96
N LEU A 20 -4.67 9.25 11.80
CA LEU A 20 -4.48 10.53 11.11
C LEU A 20 -3.39 11.42 11.73
N PRO A 21 -3.27 11.58 13.06
CA PRO A 21 -2.20 12.38 13.64
C PRO A 21 -0.81 11.84 13.31
N GLU A 22 -0.67 10.51 13.35
CA GLU A 22 0.60 9.82 13.09
C GLU A 22 0.97 9.89 11.60
N LEU A 23 0.02 9.67 10.70
CA LEU A 23 0.21 9.80 9.26
C LEU A 23 0.53 11.25 8.85
N ARG A 24 -0.07 12.25 9.51
CA ARG A 24 0.29 13.67 9.32
C ARG A 24 1.71 13.96 9.81
N LYS A 25 2.15 13.34 10.90
CA LYS A 25 3.53 13.48 11.38
C LYS A 25 4.51 12.82 10.40
N TRP A 26 4.20 11.61 9.94
CA TRP A 26 4.96 10.90 8.91
C TRP A 26 5.04 11.71 7.61
N SER A 27 3.94 12.27 7.12
CA SER A 27 3.94 13.08 5.90
C SER A 27 4.74 14.38 6.02
N ARG A 28 5.08 14.83 7.23
CA ARG A 28 5.96 15.99 7.45
C ARG A 28 7.44 15.61 7.52
N GLN A 29 7.78 14.33 7.67
CA GLN A 29 9.16 13.88 7.65
C GLN A 29 9.78 14.07 6.26
N LYS A 30 11.05 14.45 6.23
CA LYS A 30 11.82 14.59 4.99
C LYS A 30 12.08 13.21 4.39
N HIS A 31 11.43 12.94 3.27
CA HIS A 31 11.47 11.66 2.56
C HIS A 31 12.18 11.87 1.22
N GLY A 32 13.50 11.69 1.18
CA GLY A 32 14.31 11.92 -0.01
C GLY A 32 14.99 13.29 -0.03
N GLY A 33 16.20 13.34 -0.60
CA GLY A 33 16.99 14.55 -0.74
C GLY A 33 16.35 15.58 -1.67
N TYR A 34 16.95 16.77 -1.74
CA TYR A 34 16.52 18.03 -2.40
C TYR A 34 16.13 17.96 -3.90
N TYR A 35 15.88 16.78 -4.47
CA TYR A 35 15.74 16.54 -5.92
C TYR A 35 14.30 16.41 -6.43
N PHE A 36 13.32 16.25 -5.53
CA PHE A 36 11.89 16.13 -5.89
C PHE A 36 11.09 17.29 -5.29
N THR A 37 10.10 17.73 -6.05
CA THR A 37 9.11 18.73 -5.63
C THR A 37 8.19 18.17 -4.54
N LEU A 38 7.52 19.06 -3.81
CA LEU A 38 6.55 18.66 -2.80
C LEU A 38 5.39 17.82 -3.40
N SER A 39 4.94 18.16 -4.61
CA SER A 39 3.87 17.45 -5.32
C SER A 39 4.28 16.03 -5.67
N GLU A 40 5.49 15.83 -6.19
CA GLU A 40 6.03 14.48 -6.47
C GLU A 40 6.16 13.67 -5.19
N ILE A 41 6.71 14.25 -4.12
CA ILE A 41 6.83 13.56 -2.82
C ILE A 41 5.44 13.19 -2.26
N ASN A 42 4.44 14.06 -2.42
CA ASN A 42 3.08 13.78 -1.98
C ASN A 42 2.46 12.63 -2.77
N LEU A 43 2.65 12.57 -4.10
CA LEU A 43 2.25 11.41 -4.91
C LEU A 43 2.92 10.14 -4.39
N PHE A 44 4.23 10.17 -4.12
CA PHE A 44 4.95 9.00 -3.60
C PHE A 44 4.39 8.53 -2.26
N ARG A 45 4.04 9.47 -1.37
CA ARG A 45 3.43 9.15 -0.07
C ARG A 45 2.04 8.56 -0.22
N VAL A 46 1.19 9.14 -1.07
CA VAL A 46 -0.16 8.63 -1.34
C VAL A 46 -0.09 7.21 -1.86
N VAL A 47 0.78 6.95 -2.85
CA VAL A 47 0.96 5.60 -3.40
C VAL A 47 1.58 4.67 -2.34
N ALA A 48 2.53 5.14 -1.53
CA ALA A 48 3.11 4.34 -0.45
C ALA A 48 2.06 3.88 0.57
N LEU A 49 1.02 4.67 0.87
CA LEU A 49 -0.07 4.26 1.78
C LEU A 49 -0.79 2.99 1.30
N SER A 50 -0.87 2.75 -0.02
CA SER A 50 -1.44 1.51 -0.56
C SER A 50 -0.67 0.26 -0.16
N TYR A 51 0.59 0.39 0.30
CA TYR A 51 1.31 -0.73 0.90
C TYR A 51 0.59 -1.28 2.14
N ALA A 52 -0.13 -0.46 2.88
CA ALA A 52 -0.86 -0.87 4.08
C ALA A 52 -2.14 -1.67 3.75
N ASP A 53 -2.52 -1.78 2.48
CA ASP A 53 -3.73 -2.47 2.04
C ASP A 53 -3.82 -3.93 2.53
N ALA A 54 -5.05 -4.37 2.83
CA ALA A 54 -5.36 -5.69 3.36
C ALA A 54 -5.01 -6.84 2.39
N ALA A 55 -4.98 -6.58 1.07
CA ALA A 55 -4.50 -7.52 0.05
C ALA A 55 -2.97 -7.71 0.09
N ARG A 56 -2.26 -6.94 0.93
CA ARG A 56 -0.81 -7.03 1.18
C ARG A 56 0.02 -6.94 -0.10
N PRO A 57 -0.13 -5.88 -0.91
CA PRO A 57 0.67 -5.71 -2.09
C PRO A 57 2.17 -5.65 -1.74
N SER A 58 3.00 -6.20 -2.63
CA SER A 58 4.45 -6.10 -2.49
C SER A 58 4.92 -4.67 -2.75
N VAL A 59 6.05 -4.26 -2.16
CA VAL A 59 6.66 -2.94 -2.44
C VAL A 59 6.91 -2.75 -3.94
N THR A 60 7.28 -3.83 -4.64
CA THR A 60 7.51 -3.81 -6.09
C THR A 60 6.23 -3.53 -6.86
N LEU A 61 5.09 -4.13 -6.46
CA LEU A 61 3.80 -3.87 -7.10
C LEU A 61 3.38 -2.41 -6.89
N VAL A 62 3.45 -1.92 -5.66
CA VAL A 62 3.13 -0.53 -5.32
C VAL A 62 4.03 0.45 -6.10
N TYR A 63 5.31 0.13 -6.26
CA TYR A 63 6.24 0.93 -7.06
C TYR A 63 5.87 0.93 -8.56
N ARG A 64 5.44 -0.21 -9.12
CA ARG A 64 4.96 -0.26 -10.52
C ARG A 64 3.74 0.62 -10.73
N VAL A 65 2.81 0.62 -9.78
CA VAL A 65 1.64 1.54 -9.80
C VAL A 65 2.11 2.99 -9.79
N LEU A 66 3.07 3.34 -8.93
CA LEU A 66 3.63 4.70 -8.94
C LEU A 66 4.21 5.07 -10.31
N CYS A 67 5.03 4.20 -10.90
CA CYS A 67 5.61 4.45 -12.21
C CYS A 67 4.56 4.66 -13.29
N ALA A 68 3.50 3.85 -13.29
CA ALA A 68 2.39 3.96 -14.25
C ALA A 68 1.65 5.30 -14.11
N LEU A 69 1.36 5.74 -12.88
CA LEU A 69 0.74 7.04 -12.64
C LEU A 69 1.61 8.21 -13.12
N ILE A 70 2.92 8.11 -12.93
CA ILE A 70 3.88 9.12 -13.42
C ILE A 70 3.93 9.13 -14.95
N ASP A 71 3.91 7.95 -15.59
CA ASP A 71 3.91 7.84 -17.06
C ASP A 71 2.64 8.41 -17.68
N GLU A 72 1.48 8.14 -17.07
CA GLU A 72 0.19 8.67 -17.49
C GLU A 72 0.14 10.20 -17.35
N ASP A 73 0.60 10.74 -16.22
CA ASP A 73 0.67 12.19 -16.00
C ASP A 73 1.62 12.88 -16.99
N ALA A 74 2.77 12.27 -17.29
CA ALA A 74 3.72 12.77 -18.28
C ALA A 74 3.13 12.78 -19.70
N ALA A 75 2.39 11.73 -20.06
CA ALA A 75 1.73 11.62 -21.37
C ALA A 75 0.62 12.68 -21.53
N LEU A 76 -0.17 12.92 -20.48
CA LEU A 76 -1.26 13.90 -20.50
C LEU A 76 -0.76 15.35 -20.52
N ASN A 77 0.27 15.66 -19.73
CA ASN A 77 0.75 17.02 -19.54
C ASN A 77 1.94 17.40 -20.44
N SER A 78 2.44 16.48 -21.27
CA SER A 78 3.65 16.66 -22.11
C SER A 78 4.85 17.21 -21.34
N SER A 79 4.94 16.87 -20.05
CA SER A 79 5.96 17.36 -19.13
C SER A 79 6.85 16.20 -18.67
N PRO A 80 8.18 16.39 -18.58
CA PRO A 80 9.08 15.36 -18.09
C PRO A 80 8.84 15.10 -16.60
N ALA A 81 8.13 14.01 -16.29
CA ALA A 81 7.92 13.57 -14.92
C ALA A 81 9.05 12.64 -14.47
N ARG A 82 9.63 12.90 -13.28
CA ARG A 82 10.77 12.12 -12.78
C ARG A 82 10.31 10.98 -11.89
N LYS A 83 10.72 9.76 -12.24
CA LYS A 83 10.50 8.57 -11.41
C LYS A 83 11.55 8.49 -10.29
N PRO A 84 11.16 8.24 -9.03
CA PRO A 84 12.12 7.92 -7.98
C PRO A 84 12.71 6.54 -8.23
N SER A 85 13.95 6.29 -7.79
CA SER A 85 14.47 4.92 -7.79
C SER A 85 13.63 4.02 -6.87
N LEU A 86 13.58 2.71 -7.16
CA LEU A 86 12.92 1.73 -6.28
C LEU A 86 13.48 1.79 -4.85
N THR A 87 14.78 2.01 -4.68
CA THR A 87 15.41 2.14 -3.37
C THR A 87 14.91 3.37 -2.62
N THR A 88 14.77 4.51 -3.31
CA THR A 88 14.19 5.73 -2.75
C THR A 88 12.75 5.48 -2.32
N PHE A 89 11.93 4.91 -3.19
CA PHE A 89 10.54 4.62 -2.87
C PHE A 89 10.39 3.63 -1.72
N ARG A 90 11.22 2.58 -1.70
CA ARG A 90 11.24 1.59 -0.60
C ARG A 90 11.55 2.24 0.76
N ARG A 91 12.38 3.28 0.81
CA ARG A 91 12.63 4.03 2.06
C ARG A 91 11.37 4.74 2.55
N ILE A 92 10.57 5.31 1.65
CA ILE A 92 9.28 5.95 1.96
C ILE A 92 8.27 4.91 2.49
N VAL A 93 8.21 3.75 1.85
CA VAL A 93 7.33 2.67 2.31
C VAL A 93 7.76 2.14 3.67
N LYS A 94 9.08 1.97 3.89
CA LYS A 94 9.62 1.47 5.17
C LYS A 94 9.50 2.45 6.34
N SER A 95 9.36 3.75 6.07
CA SER A 95 9.16 4.74 7.12
C SER A 95 7.70 4.89 7.55
N LEU A 96 6.77 4.19 6.88
CA LEU A 96 5.37 4.18 7.29
C LEU A 96 5.24 3.73 8.75
N PRO A 97 4.27 4.29 9.49
CA PRO A 97 4.06 3.86 10.86
C PRO A 97 3.70 2.38 10.94
N GLU A 98 4.46 1.62 11.73
CA GLU A 98 4.34 0.16 11.79
C GLU A 98 2.96 -0.28 12.29
N GLU A 99 2.44 0.37 13.34
CA GLU A 99 1.13 0.03 13.89
C GLU A 99 -0.01 0.36 12.91
N PHE A 100 0.12 1.41 12.10
CA PHE A 100 -0.82 1.69 11.00
C PHE A 100 -0.79 0.57 9.96
N VAL A 101 0.39 0.20 9.46
CA VAL A 101 0.54 -0.87 8.47
C VAL A 101 0.01 -2.19 9.01
N ARG A 102 0.33 -2.50 10.27
CA ARG A 102 -0.15 -3.70 10.94
C ARG A 102 -1.66 -3.68 11.09
N TYR A 103 -2.25 -2.57 11.51
CA TYR A 103 -3.69 -2.45 11.65
C TYR A 103 -4.41 -2.60 10.31
N MET A 104 -3.93 -1.97 9.24
CA MET A 104 -4.60 -2.09 7.94
C MET A 104 -4.43 -3.49 7.33
N ARG A 105 -3.25 -4.12 7.48
CA ARG A 105 -2.97 -5.46 6.92
C ARG A 105 -3.54 -6.63 7.73
N PHE A 106 -3.74 -6.44 9.03
CA PHE A 106 -4.13 -7.51 9.96
C PHE A 106 -5.35 -7.16 10.83
N GLY A 107 -5.86 -5.94 10.80
CA GLY A 107 -6.93 -5.46 11.68
C GLY A 107 -8.26 -6.19 11.49
N ARG A 108 -8.53 -6.72 10.31
CA ARG A 108 -9.67 -7.64 10.09
C ARG A 108 -9.42 -9.06 10.62
N LEU A 109 -8.15 -9.49 10.69
CA LEU A 109 -7.75 -10.79 11.23
C LEU A 109 -7.52 -10.81 12.74
N ARG A 110 -7.44 -9.66 13.42
CA ARG A 110 -7.39 -9.65 14.90
C ARG A 110 -8.66 -10.22 15.57
N ARG A 111 -9.75 -10.42 14.82
CA ARG A 111 -10.96 -11.15 15.28
C ARG A 111 -10.94 -12.66 14.97
N VAL A 112 -10.04 -13.11 14.12
CA VAL A 112 -9.91 -14.51 13.72
C VAL A 112 -8.65 -15.02 14.40
N THR A 113 -8.79 -15.92 15.37
CA THR A 113 -7.61 -16.43 16.06
C THR A 113 -6.70 -17.14 15.06
N THR A 114 -5.40 -17.18 15.30
CA THR A 114 -4.46 -17.94 14.45
C THR A 114 -4.92 -19.40 14.28
N PHE A 115 -5.59 -19.95 15.31
CA PHE A 115 -6.21 -21.27 15.27
C PHE A 115 -7.38 -21.35 14.27
N ASP A 116 -8.29 -20.37 14.25
CA ASP A 116 -9.41 -20.35 13.29
C ASP A 116 -8.90 -20.30 11.84
N LEU A 117 -7.81 -19.56 11.62
CA LEU A 117 -7.13 -19.45 10.32
C LEU A 117 -6.48 -20.78 9.91
N LEU A 118 -5.80 -21.44 10.84
CA LEU A 118 -5.19 -22.76 10.61
C LEU A 118 -6.23 -23.85 10.38
N PHE A 119 -7.34 -23.81 11.13
CA PHE A 119 -8.43 -24.77 11.02
C PHE A 119 -9.16 -24.61 9.67
N SER A 120 -9.48 -23.37 9.29
CA SER A 120 -10.06 -23.08 7.97
C SER A 120 -9.10 -23.47 6.83
N ALA A 121 -7.79 -23.23 6.99
CA ALA A 121 -6.81 -23.63 5.98
C ALA A 121 -6.66 -25.15 5.88
N ALA A 122 -6.73 -25.88 7.00
CA ALA A 122 -6.68 -27.33 7.00
C ALA A 122 -7.95 -27.95 6.39
N GLU A 123 -9.12 -27.35 6.63
CA GLU A 123 -10.37 -27.76 6.00
C GLU A 123 -10.33 -27.56 4.48
N VAL A 124 -9.85 -26.40 4.01
CA VAL A 124 -9.67 -26.11 2.58
C VAL A 124 -8.65 -27.04 1.90
N LEU A 125 -7.62 -27.46 2.64
CA LEU A 125 -6.55 -28.34 2.13
C LEU A 125 -6.82 -29.83 2.40
N GLU A 126 -8.00 -30.19 2.92
CA GLU A 126 -8.37 -31.57 3.30
C GLU A 126 -7.37 -32.25 4.26
N ILE A 127 -6.67 -31.46 5.08
CA ILE A 127 -5.71 -31.96 6.06
C ILE A 127 -6.46 -32.31 7.34
N ALA A 128 -6.69 -33.60 7.57
CA ALA A 128 -7.24 -34.10 8.83
C ALA A 128 -6.16 -34.07 9.92
N PHE A 129 -6.33 -33.24 10.94
CA PHE A 129 -5.57 -33.37 12.19
C PHE A 129 -6.15 -34.54 12.98
N LYS A 130 -5.42 -35.65 13.04
CA LYS A 130 -5.69 -36.78 13.96
C LYS A 130 -5.13 -36.50 15.34
#